data_AF-K1SLW3-F1
#
_entry.id   AF-K1SLW3-F1
#
_cell.length_a   1.000
_cell.length_b   1.000
_cell.length_c   1.000
_cell.angle_alpha   90.00
_cell.angle_beta   90.00
_cell.angle_gamma   90.00
#
_symmetry.space_group_name_H-M   'P 1'
#
loop_
_entity.id
_entity.type
_entity.pdbx_description
1 polymer ?
#
loop_
_entity_poly.entity_id
_entity_poly.type
_entity_poly.pdbx_seq_one_letter_code
_entity_poly.pdbx_strand_id
1 'polypeptide(L)' 'MSEESFMLSKDGEPGLNYLCKGYYQFFDHVAPYMDFMKKEYLAERAPANVMEWARERRNK' A
#
# COMPACT_ATOMS: atom_id res chain seq x y z
N MET A 1 -9.05 21.52 19.39
CA MET A 1 -9.76 21.08 18.17
C MET A 1 -9.18 21.89 17.02
N SER A 2 -8.00 21.53 16.53
CA SER A 2 -7.24 22.33 15.57
C SER A 2 -7.02 21.53 14.31
N GLU A 3 -7.76 21.92 13.26
CA GLU A 3 -7.29 21.91 11.87
C GLU A 3 -6.64 20.62 11.36
N GLU A 4 -7.42 19.53 11.27
CA GLU A 4 -7.07 18.42 10.39
C GLU A 4 -7.23 18.88 8.93
N SER A 5 -6.16 19.49 8.42
CA SER A 5 -6.05 19.95 7.03
C SER A 5 -6.19 18.78 6.07
N PHE A 6 -7.42 18.57 5.61
CA PHE A 6 -7.70 17.99 4.30
C PHE A 6 -7.00 18.88 3.25
N MET A 7 -5.81 18.47 2.80
CA MET A 7 -5.05 19.20 1.78
C MET A 7 -5.91 19.34 0.50
N LEU A 8 -6.26 20.56 0.12
CA LEU A 8 -7.07 20.85 -1.08
C LEU A 8 -6.44 20.23 -2.35
N SER A 9 -7.28 19.69 -3.23
CA SER A 9 -6.87 19.35 -4.60
C SER A 9 -6.41 20.63 -5.33
N LYS A 10 -5.59 20.48 -6.40
CA LYS A 10 -5.08 21.61 -7.21
C LYS A 10 -6.19 22.55 -7.72
N ASP A 11 -7.42 22.05 -7.78
CA ASP A 11 -8.61 22.74 -8.28
C ASP A 11 -9.54 23.28 -7.17
N GLY A 12 -9.12 23.29 -5.90
CA GLY A 12 -9.82 23.99 -4.81
C GLY A 12 -11.12 23.36 -4.30
N GLU A 13 -11.56 22.23 -4.87
CA GLU A 13 -12.71 21.49 -4.36
C GLU A 13 -12.35 20.71 -3.09
N PRO A 14 -13.18 20.76 -2.01
CA PRO A 14 -13.07 19.90 -0.84
C PRO A 14 -13.49 18.48 -1.20
N GLY A 15 -12.69 17.85 -2.06
CA GLY A 15 -12.95 16.56 -2.64
C GLY A 15 -11.66 15.77 -2.71
N LEU A 16 -11.48 14.90 -1.72
CA LEU A 16 -10.63 13.72 -1.81
C LEU A 16 -9.11 13.93 -1.69
N ASN A 17 -8.63 14.48 -0.57
CA ASN A 17 -7.30 14.12 -0.08
C ASN A 17 -7.37 12.92 0.85
N TYR A 18 -7.81 11.78 0.30
CA TYR A 18 -7.70 10.49 0.98
C TYR A 18 -6.28 9.92 0.92
N LEU A 19 -5.38 10.59 0.20
CA LEU A 19 -3.97 10.24 0.03
C LEU A 19 -3.09 11.06 0.98
N CYS A 20 -3.48 11.17 2.25
CA CYS A 20 -2.65 11.75 3.29
C CYS A 20 -1.30 10.99 3.39
N LYS A 21 -0.28 11.57 4.03
CA LYS A 21 1.00 10.87 4.32
C LYS A 21 0.81 9.45 4.89
N GLY A 22 -0.22 9.23 5.70
CA GLY A 22 -0.54 7.90 6.24
C GLY A 22 -0.95 6.87 5.18
N TYR A 23 -1.60 7.30 4.09
CA TYR A 23 -1.94 6.43 2.96
C TYR A 23 -0.66 6.00 2.24
N TYR A 24 0.25 6.93 1.93
CA TYR A 24 1.54 6.58 1.33
C TYR A 24 2.34 5.60 2.20
N GLN A 25 2.38 5.81 3.52
CA GLN A 25 3.02 4.86 4.44
C GLN A 25 2.38 3.46 4.41
N PHE A 26 1.06 3.38 4.29
CA PHE A 26 0.36 2.11 4.13
C PHE A 26 0.72 1.43 2.81
N PHE A 27 0.70 2.15 1.68
CA PHE A 27 1.06 1.58 0.39
C PHE A 27 2.54 1.19 0.33
N ASP A 28 3.44 1.95 0.93
CA ASP A 28 4.86 1.59 1.01
C ASP A 28 5.07 0.29 1.79
N HIS A 29 4.32 0.08 2.89
CA HIS A 29 4.38 -1.15 3.66
C HIS A 29 3.82 -2.35 2.91
N VAL A 30 2.71 -2.17 2.20
CA VAL A 30 1.97 -3.26 1.53
C VAL A 30 2.52 -3.58 0.13
N ALA A 31 3.15 -2.61 -0.54
CA ALA A 31 3.75 -2.74 -1.87
C ALA A 31 4.57 -4.03 -2.08
N PRO A 32 5.53 -4.40 -1.21
CA PRO A 32 6.34 -5.59 -1.45
C PRO A 32 5.50 -6.88 -1.46
N TYR A 33 4.45 -6.96 -0.64
CA TYR A 33 3.54 -8.11 -0.61
C TYR A 33 2.70 -8.19 -1.89
N MET A 34 2.19 -7.04 -2.36
CA MET A 34 1.43 -6.96 -3.60
C MET A 34 2.27 -7.31 -4.83
N ASP A 35 3.53 -6.89 -4.87
CA ASP A 35 4.48 -7.25 -5.92
C ASP A 35 4.73 -8.76 -5.97
N PHE A 36 4.81 -9.41 -4.81
CA PHE A 36 4.94 -10.87 -4.73
C PHE A 36 3.67 -11.56 -5.22
N MET A 37 2.49 -11.14 -4.72
CA MET A 37 1.21 -11.72 -5.15
C MET A 37 0.98 -11.55 -6.66
N LYS A 38 1.40 -10.42 -7.24
CA LYS A 38 1.35 -10.19 -8.69
C LYS A 38 2.23 -11.19 -9.44
N LYS A 39 3.43 -11.49 -8.94
CA LYS A 39 4.33 -12.48 -9.56
C LYS A 39 3.75 -13.89 -9.50
N GLU A 40 3.14 -14.27 -8.38
CA GLU A 40 2.47 -15.58 -8.25
C GLU A 40 1.28 -15.68 -9.20
N TYR A 41 0.45 -14.63 -9.30
CA TYR A 41 -0.67 -14.59 -10.24
C TYR A 41 -0.23 -14.74 -11.70
N LEU A 42 0.83 -14.03 -12.11
CA LEU A 42 1.41 -14.15 -13.45
C LEU A 42 2.04 -15.52 -13.71
N ALA A 43 2.41 -16.25 -12.66
CA ALA A 43 2.92 -17.61 -12.73
C ALA A 43 1.80 -18.67 -12.65
N GLU A 44 0.52 -18.25 -12.70
CA GLU A 44 -0.67 -19.11 -12.52
C GLU A 44 -0.66 -19.91 -11.20
N ARG A 45 0.00 -19.36 -10.17
CA ARG A 45 0.06 -19.94 -8.84
C ARG A 45 -0.85 -19.17 -7.89
N ALA A 46 -1.41 -19.89 -6.93
CA ALA A 46 -2.19 -19.24 -5.88
C ALA A 46 -1.28 -18.30 -5.06
N PRO A 47 -1.71 -17.06 -4.78
CA PRO A 47 -0.92 -16.09 -3.99
C PRO A 47 -0.74 -16.48 -2.50
N ALA A 48 -1.06 -17.72 -2.11
CA ALA A 48 -0.94 -18.24 -0.75
C ALA A 48 0.52 -18.30 -0.25
N ASN A 49 1.50 -18.35 -1.17
CA ASN A 49 2.93 -18.42 -0.83
C ASN A 49 3.49 -17.12 -0.21
N VAL A 50 2.69 -16.05 -0.15
CA VAL A 50 3.13 -14.74 0.35
C VAL A 50 3.59 -14.77 1.81
N MET A 51 2.98 -15.64 2.65
CA MET A 51 3.31 -15.74 4.08
C MET A 51 4.67 -16.40 4.32
N GLU A 52 5.03 -17.39 3.51
CA GLU A 52 6.34 -18.04 3.56
C GLU A 52 7.44 -17.10 3.06
N TRP A 53 7.21 -16.47 1.91
CA TRP A 53 8.10 -15.44 1.37
C TRP A 53 8.34 -14.28 2.34
N ALA A 54 7.31 -13.81 3.04
CA ALA A 54 7.43 -12.73 4.03
C ALA A 54 8.28 -13.15 5.24
N ARG A 55 8.17 -14.42 5.67
CA ARG A 55 8.96 -14.99 6.77
C ARG A 55 10.44 -15.08 6.40
N GLU A 56 10.75 -15.54 5.19
CA GLU A 56 12.12 -15.62 4.69
C GLU A 56 12.77 -14.25 4.57
N ARG A 57 12.03 -13.24 4.07
CA ARG A 57 12.50 -11.85 4.00
C ARG A 57 12.85 -11.25 5.35
N ARG A 58 12.16 -11.65 6.43
CA ARG A 58 12.41 -11.15 7.79
C ARG A 58 13.65 -11.77 8.44
N ASN A 59 14.03 -12.98 8.00
CA ASN A 59 15.13 -13.75 8.59
C ASN A 59 16.47 -13.54 7.85
N LYS A 60 16.53 -12.57 6.94
CA LYS A 60 17.68 -12.25 6.10
C LYS A 60 18.15 -10.83 6.40
#